data_AF-A0A814HG53-F1
#
_entry.id   AF-A0A814HG53-F1
#
_cell.length_a   1.000
_cell.length_b   1.000
_cell.length_c   1.000
_cell.angle_alpha   90.00
_cell.angle_beta   90.00
_cell.angle_gamma   90.00
#
_symmetry.space_group_name_H-M   'P 1'
#
loop_
_entity.id
_entity.type
_entity.pdbx_description
1 polymer ?
#
loop_
_entity_poly.entity_id
_entity_poly.type
_entity_poly.pdbx_seq_one_letter_code
_entity_poly.pdbx_strand_id
1 'polypeptide(L)'
;MIGTTSLRESIDPALTRPGRLKVSIKFQLPNRDDRTKIFDIYTKLMLQHHLVEQNIDIERIICDTHGLTGAHIEQLVRIAINNALRRGVMARETLDVDETSAEQIRINNSDFTNALRKARSMVHGFCKEKEHD
;
A
#
# COMPACT_ATOMS: atom_id res chain seq x y z
N MET A 1 -9.07 -25.51 10.78
CA MET A 1 -9.65 -24.63 9.74
C MET A 1 -9.49 -23.18 10.16
N ILE A 2 -9.18 -22.30 9.22
CA ILE A 2 -9.18 -20.85 9.41
C ILE A 2 -10.15 -20.28 8.38
N GLY A 3 -11.05 -19.39 8.81
CA GLY A 3 -12.01 -18.72 7.95
C GLY A 3 -11.93 -17.21 8.14
N THR A 4 -12.12 -16.47 7.06
CA THR A 4 -12.13 -15.01 7.03
C THR A 4 -13.50 -14.52 6.58
N THR A 5 -14.08 -13.56 7.29
CA THR A 5 -15.31 -12.87 6.88
C THR A 5 -15.15 -11.37 7.08
N SER A 6 -15.73 -10.59 6.19
CA SER A 6 -15.88 -9.13 6.35
C SER A 6 -17.11 -8.78 7.19
N LEU A 7 -18.07 -9.70 7.30
CA LEU A 7 -19.32 -9.52 8.04
C LEU A 7 -19.46 -10.65 9.06
N ARG A 8 -19.32 -10.34 10.35
CA ARG A 8 -19.45 -11.34 11.42
C ARG A 8 -20.89 -11.80 11.60
N GLU A 9 -21.83 -10.89 11.39
CA GLU A 9 -23.26 -11.10 11.63
C GLU A 9 -23.86 -12.17 10.70
N SER A 10 -23.26 -12.40 9.52
CA SER A 10 -23.73 -13.40 8.54
C SER A 10 -23.26 -14.82 8.83
N ILE A 11 -22.44 -15.04 9.86
CA ILE A 11 -21.99 -16.38 10.23
C ILE A 11 -23.11 -17.09 10.99
N ASP A 12 -23.46 -18.31 10.55
CA ASP A 12 -24.40 -19.18 11.24
C ASP A 12 -23.94 -19.46 12.70
N PRO A 13 -24.79 -19.18 13.71
CA PRO A 13 -24.52 -19.50 15.12
C PRO A 13 -24.18 -20.98 15.38
N ALA A 14 -24.59 -21.91 14.51
CA ALA A 14 -24.21 -23.32 14.63
C ALA A 14 -22.71 -23.56 14.39
N LEU A 15 -22.01 -22.66 13.68
CA LEU A 15 -20.58 -22.77 13.42
C LEU A 15 -19.71 -22.25 14.58
N THR A 16 -20.25 -21.41 15.47
CA THR A 16 -19.53 -20.85 16.62
C THR A 16 -19.60 -21.73 17.87
N ARG A 17 -20.37 -22.82 17.83
CA ARG A 17 -20.47 -23.79 18.92
C ARG A 17 -19.12 -24.49 19.20
N PRO A 18 -18.87 -24.91 20.45
CA PRO A 18 -17.68 -25.69 20.80
C PRO A 18 -17.52 -26.92 19.90
N GLY A 19 -16.31 -27.12 19.36
CA GLY A 19 -16.01 -28.19 18.39
C GLY A 19 -15.88 -27.72 16.94
N ARG A 20 -16.19 -26.45 16.63
CA ARG A 20 -16.03 -25.82 15.31
C ARG A 20 -15.16 -24.55 15.39
N LEU A 21 -15.71 -23.37 15.09
CA LEU A 21 -15.00 -22.09 15.07
C LEU A 21 -15.06 -21.41 16.45
N LYS A 22 -14.16 -21.78 17.35
CA LYS A 22 -14.12 -21.29 18.74
C LYS A 22 -13.49 -19.90 18.88
N VAL A 23 -12.40 -19.63 18.16
CA VAL A 23 -11.62 -18.40 18.31
C VAL A 23 -11.98 -17.44 17.18
N SER A 24 -12.34 -16.21 17.54
CA SER A 24 -12.53 -15.11 16.58
C SER A 24 -11.56 -13.98 16.85
N ILE A 25 -10.81 -13.61 15.82
CA ILE A 25 -9.86 -12.49 15.86
C ILE A 25 -10.45 -11.39 14.99
N LYS A 26 -10.64 -10.19 15.56
CA LYS A 26 -11.08 -9.01 14.84
C LYS A 26 -9.86 -8.18 14.47
N PHE A 27 -9.69 -7.92 13.18
CA PHE A 27 -8.67 -7.00 12.69
C PHE A 27 -9.22 -5.57 12.71
N GLN A 28 -8.46 -4.66 13.29
CA GLN A 28 -8.76 -3.23 13.28
C GLN A 28 -7.90 -2.51 12.23
N LEU A 29 -8.24 -1.25 11.95
CA LEU A 29 -7.39 -0.40 11.13
C LEU A 29 -6.01 -0.24 11.82
N PRO A 30 -4.91 -0.27 11.05
CA PRO A 30 -3.58 -0.20 11.62
C PRO A 30 -3.31 1.17 12.24
N ASN A 31 -2.74 1.17 13.45
CA ASN A 31 -2.27 2.39 14.12
C ASN A 31 -1.01 2.93 13.43
N ARG A 32 -0.53 4.11 13.85
CA ARG A 32 0.71 4.70 13.30
C ARG A 32 1.90 3.74 13.40
N ASP A 33 2.06 3.08 14.54
CA ASP A 33 3.17 2.14 14.77
C ASP A 33 3.05 0.90 13.88
N ASP A 34 1.83 0.41 13.67
CA ASP A 34 1.58 -0.73 12.77
C ASP A 34 1.85 -0.34 11.31
N ARG A 35 1.43 0.86 10.89
CA ARG A 35 1.78 1.39 9.56
C ARG A 35 3.28 1.55 9.39
N THR A 36 3.99 1.99 10.42
CA THR A 36 5.45 2.10 10.40
C THR A 36 6.10 0.74 10.15
N LYS A 37 5.63 -0.33 10.82
CA LYS A 37 6.10 -1.70 10.58
C LYS A 37 5.80 -2.18 9.16
N ILE A 38 4.61 -1.87 8.64
CA ILE A 38 4.24 -2.23 7.26
C ILE A 38 5.19 -1.53 6.27
N PHE A 39 5.42 -0.23 6.43
CA PHE A 39 6.37 0.51 5.59
C PHE A 39 7.79 0.00 5.74
N ASP A 40 8.25 -0.38 6.93
CA ASP A 40 9.58 -0.95 7.16
C ASP A 40 9.79 -2.25 6.36
N ILE A 41 8.76 -3.12 6.27
CA ILE A 41 8.82 -4.33 5.42
C ILE A 41 9.02 -3.94 3.95
N TYR A 42 8.23 -3.00 3.43
CA TYR A 42 8.35 -2.57 2.04
C TYR A 42 9.67 -1.86 1.76
N THR A 43 10.14 -1.00 2.67
CA THR A 43 11.42 -0.30 2.54
C THR A 43 12.58 -1.28 2.53
N LYS A 44 12.57 -2.31 3.40
CA LYS A 44 13.60 -3.37 3.39
C LYS A 44 13.65 -4.09 2.05
N LEU A 45 12.50 -4.46 1.49
CA LEU A 45 12.42 -5.09 0.16
C LEU A 45 12.97 -4.16 -0.93
N MET A 46 12.60 -2.88 -0.91
CA MET A 46 13.09 -1.90 -1.89
C MET A 46 14.59 -1.66 -1.80
N LEU A 47 15.14 -1.61 -0.57
CA LEU A 47 16.57 -1.43 -0.33
C LEU A 47 17.37 -2.64 -0.83
N GLN A 48 16.89 -3.86 -0.60
CA GLN A 48 17.51 -5.08 -1.15
C GLN A 48 17.65 -5.03 -2.67
N HIS A 49 16.66 -4.43 -3.35
CA HIS A 49 16.66 -4.27 -4.80
C HIS A 49 17.24 -2.94 -5.30
N HIS A 50 17.83 -2.11 -4.42
CA HIS A 50 18.39 -0.79 -4.75
C HIS A 50 17.40 0.17 -5.46
N LEU A 51 16.10 0.01 -5.19
CA LEU A 51 15.02 0.74 -5.86
C LEU A 51 14.69 2.10 -5.23
N VAL A 52 15.26 2.41 -4.06
CA VAL A 52 14.94 3.59 -3.27
C VAL A 52 16.10 4.58 -3.26
N GLU A 53 15.79 5.86 -3.43
CA GLU A 53 16.73 6.95 -3.24
C GLU A 53 17.03 7.16 -1.75
N GLN A 54 18.26 7.56 -1.40
CA GLN A 54 18.68 7.70 0.00
C GLN A 54 17.96 8.82 0.78
N ASN A 55 17.24 9.71 0.08
CA ASN A 55 16.66 10.92 0.66
C ASN A 55 15.12 10.87 0.81
N ILE A 56 14.54 9.67 0.97
CA ILE A 56 13.09 9.52 1.11
C ILE A 56 12.66 9.73 2.56
N ASP A 57 11.72 10.65 2.78
CA ASP A 57 11.13 10.92 4.10
C ASP A 57 9.94 9.99 4.34
N ILE A 58 10.25 8.77 4.82
CA ILE A 58 9.25 7.73 5.07
C ILE A 58 8.35 8.11 6.26
N GLU A 59 8.89 8.79 7.28
CA GLU A 59 8.11 9.19 8.45
C GLU A 59 6.98 10.15 8.09
N ARG A 60 7.27 11.12 7.23
CA ARG A 60 6.25 12.04 6.72
C ARG A 60 5.16 11.31 5.94
N ILE A 61 5.54 10.36 5.09
CA ILE A 61 4.58 9.55 4.31
C ILE A 61 3.68 8.74 5.27
N ILE A 62 4.24 8.15 6.33
CA ILE A 62 3.47 7.41 7.34
C ILE A 62 2.46 8.31 8.06
N CYS A 63 2.83 9.55 8.38
CA CYS A 63 1.91 10.52 8.98
C CYS A 63 0.73 10.84 8.06
N ASP A 64 0.98 10.97 6.76
CA ASP A 64 -0.05 11.31 5.75
C ASP A 64 -0.95 10.12 5.35
N THR A 65 -0.65 8.90 5.81
CA THR A 65 -1.39 7.66 5.49
C THR A 65 -2.46 7.28 6.52
N HIS A 66 -3.01 8.27 7.24
CA HIS A 66 -3.99 8.01 8.28
C HIS A 66 -5.28 7.38 7.72
N GLY A 67 -5.77 6.33 8.37
CA GLY A 67 -7.00 5.61 7.95
C GLY A 67 -6.81 4.64 6.78
N LEU A 68 -5.58 4.45 6.28
CA LEU A 68 -5.31 3.45 5.26
C LEU A 68 -5.21 2.03 5.85
N THR A 69 -5.70 1.04 5.11
CA THR A 69 -5.53 -0.39 5.41
C THR A 69 -4.17 -0.86 4.88
N GLY A 70 -3.73 -2.06 5.28
CA GLY A 70 -2.52 -2.68 4.72
C GLY A 70 -2.56 -2.79 3.19
N ALA A 71 -3.71 -3.14 2.62
CA ALA A 71 -3.89 -3.23 1.16
C ALA A 71 -3.75 -1.87 0.46
N HIS A 72 -4.22 -0.78 1.08
CA HIS A 72 -4.03 0.57 0.53
C HIS A 72 -2.57 1.02 0.57
N ILE A 73 -1.83 0.65 1.63
CA ILE A 73 -0.39 0.95 1.75
C ILE A 73 0.40 0.18 0.68
N GLU A 74 0.07 -1.09 0.46
CA GLU A 74 0.64 -1.89 -0.63
C GLU A 74 0.41 -1.25 -2.00
N GLN A 75 -0.84 -0.83 -2.27
CA GLN A 75 -1.15 -0.13 -3.51
C GLN A 75 -0.38 1.17 -3.68
N LEU A 76 -0.25 1.97 -2.61
CA LEU A 76 0.52 3.21 -2.63
C LEU A 76 1.96 2.96 -3.04
N VAL A 77 2.61 1.97 -2.41
CA VAL A 77 3.96 1.52 -2.75
C VAL A 77 4.04 1.10 -4.22
N ARG A 78 3.10 0.28 -4.69
CA ARG A 78 3.04 -0.18 -6.08
C ARG A 78 2.86 0.97 -7.08
N ILE A 79 2.06 1.98 -6.74
CA ILE A 79 1.87 3.17 -7.59
C ILE A 79 3.15 4.00 -7.62
N ALA A 80 3.85 4.17 -6.50
CA ALA A 80 5.13 4.89 -6.46
C ALA A 80 6.18 4.22 -7.35
N ILE A 81 6.30 2.89 -7.29
CA ILE A 81 7.18 2.10 -8.17
C ILE A 81 6.81 2.32 -9.65
N ASN A 82 5.53 2.25 -9.98
CA ASN A 82 5.07 2.45 -11.37
C ASN A 82 5.31 3.87 -11.87
N ASN A 83 5.18 4.88 -11.01
CA ASN A 83 5.47 6.27 -11.36
C ASN A 83 6.97 6.45 -11.67
N ALA A 84 7.84 5.87 -10.83
CA ALA A 84 9.27 5.87 -11.06
C ALA A 84 9.61 5.17 -12.40
N LEU A 85 9.05 3.98 -12.64
CA LEU A 85 9.26 3.24 -13.90
C LEU A 85 8.80 4.04 -15.13
N ARG A 86 7.60 4.64 -15.06
CA ARG A 86 7.08 5.49 -16.15
C ARG A 86 8.00 6.67 -16.44
N ARG A 87 8.52 7.32 -15.40
CA ARG A 87 9.48 8.42 -15.54
C ARG A 87 10.74 7.98 -16.28
N GLY A 88 11.28 6.80 -15.96
CA GLY A 88 12.45 6.28 -16.66
C GLY A 88 12.20 5.88 -18.11
N VAL A 89 11.03 5.31 -18.42
CA VAL A 89 10.66 5.00 -19.82
C VAL A 89 10.51 6.27 -20.65
N MET A 90 9.84 7.31 -20.12
CA MET A 90 9.68 8.60 -20.81
C MET A 90 11.01 9.31 -21.03
N ALA A 91 11.94 9.21 -20.06
CA ALA A 91 13.29 9.75 -20.21
C ALA A 91 14.08 9.05 -21.33
N ARG A 92 13.83 7.76 -21.57
CA ARG A 92 14.44 6.99 -22.67
C ARG A 92 13.87 7.34 -24.06
N GLU A 93 12.62 7.76 -24.14
CA GLU A 93 12.00 8.15 -25.42
C GLU A 93 12.36 9.59 -25.86
N THR A 94 12.70 10.46 -24.92
CA THR A 94 12.90 11.90 -25.18
C THR A 94 14.37 12.31 -25.36
N LEU A 95 15.29 11.50 -24.84
CA LEU A 95 16.72 11.69 -24.93
C LEU A 95 17.27 10.34 -25.39
N ASP A 96 18.16 10.31 -26.39
CA ASP A 96 18.95 9.12 -26.76
C ASP A 96 19.90 8.76 -25.59
N VAL A 97 19.33 8.33 -24.47
CA VAL A 97 20.07 8.00 -23.25
C VAL A 97 20.55 6.58 -23.34
N ASP A 98 21.85 6.43 -23.13
CA ASP A 98 22.58 5.17 -23.09
C ASP A 98 21.89 4.13 -22.19
N GLU A 99 21.87 2.87 -22.65
CA GLU A 99 21.08 1.75 -22.12
C GLU A 99 21.27 1.52 -20.61
N THR A 100 22.44 1.93 -20.09
CA THR A 100 22.89 1.83 -18.71
C THR A 100 22.20 2.78 -17.71
N SER A 101 21.65 3.91 -18.15
CA SER A 101 21.00 4.87 -17.22
C SER A 101 19.54 4.50 -16.91
N ALA A 102 18.90 3.71 -17.78
CA ALA A 102 17.55 3.22 -17.56
C ALA A 102 17.48 2.15 -16.44
N GLU A 103 18.59 1.51 -16.12
CA GLU A 103 18.66 0.44 -15.11
C GLU A 103 18.72 0.96 -13.67
N GLN A 104 19.00 2.26 -13.45
CA GLN A 104 19.10 2.86 -12.11
C GLN A 104 17.96 3.85 -11.82
N ILE A 105 16.76 3.55 -12.27
CA ILE A 105 15.59 4.33 -11.88
C ILE A 105 15.29 4.08 -10.40
N ARG A 106 15.58 5.08 -9.56
CA ARG A 106 15.22 5.08 -8.14
C ARG A 106 13.92 5.83 -7.89
N ILE A 107 13.15 5.35 -6.93
CA ILE A 107 11.94 5.99 -6.43
C ILE A 107 12.33 7.23 -5.63
N ASN A 108 11.66 8.35 -5.88
CA ASN A 108 11.89 9.62 -5.19
C ASN A 108 10.67 10.06 -4.36
N ASN A 109 10.80 11.13 -3.57
CA ASN A 109 9.70 11.68 -2.77
C ASN A 109 8.50 12.15 -3.61
N SER A 110 8.74 12.61 -4.85
CA SER A 110 7.67 13.07 -5.74
C SER A 110 6.78 11.92 -6.21
N ASP A 111 7.35 10.73 -6.43
CA ASP A 111 6.64 9.51 -6.82
C ASP A 111 5.69 9.06 -5.70
N PHE A 112 6.14 9.12 -4.44
CA PHE A 112 5.33 8.86 -3.25
C PHE A 112 4.24 9.92 -3.04
N THR A 113 4.55 11.20 -3.23
CA THR A 113 3.55 12.28 -3.11
C THR A 113 2.43 12.13 -4.15
N ASN A 114 2.80 11.80 -5.40
CA ASN A 114 1.85 11.50 -6.46
C ASN A 114 1.03 10.24 -6.17
N ALA A 115 1.65 9.20 -5.60
CA ALA A 115 0.98 7.98 -5.18
C ALA A 115 -0.03 8.25 -4.06
N LEU A 116 0.31 9.07 -3.06
CA LEU A 116 -0.57 9.48 -1.96
C LEU A 116 -1.84 10.17 -2.47
N ARG A 117 -1.70 11.10 -3.42
CA ARG A 117 -2.85 11.78 -4.05
C ARG A 117 -3.80 10.77 -4.70
N LYS A 118 -3.26 9.78 -5.41
CA LYS A 118 -4.04 8.75 -6.10
C LYS A 118 -4.68 7.77 -5.11
N ALA A 119 -3.95 7.35 -4.08
CA ALA A 119 -4.44 6.45 -3.04
C ALA A 119 -5.60 7.08 -2.25
N ARG A 120 -5.51 8.38 -1.90
CA ARG A 120 -6.61 9.09 -1.21
C ARG A 120 -7.88 9.18 -2.04
N SER A 121 -7.75 9.36 -3.36
CA SER A 121 -8.90 9.35 -4.28
C SER A 121 -9.60 8.00 -4.30
N MET A 122 -8.86 6.89 -4.16
CA MET A 122 -9.43 5.54 -4.12
C MET A 122 -10.25 5.31 -2.85
N VAL A 123 -9.77 5.78 -1.70
CA VAL A 123 -10.51 5.67 -0.43
C VAL A 123 -11.83 6.44 -0.49
N HIS A 124 -11.84 7.65 -1.07
CA HIS A 124 -13.08 8.42 -1.25
C HIS A 124 -14.01 7.83 -2.31
N GLY A 125 -13.46 7.14 -3.33
CA GLY A 125 -14.26 6.42 -4.34
C GLY A 125 -15.10 5.30 -3.74
N PHE A 126 -14.54 4.52 -2.80
CA PHE A 126 -15.28 3.45 -2.11
C PHE A 126 -16.39 3.96 -1.17
N CYS A 127 -16.32 5.22 -0.71
CA CYS A 127 -17.34 5.80 0.14
C CYS A 127 -18.59 6.23 -0.65
N LYS A 128 -18.46 6.50 -1.97
CA LYS A 128 -19.58 6.93 -2.82
C LYS A 128 -20.48 5.79 -3.30
N GLU A 129 -20.05 4.54 -3.19
CA GLU A 129 -20.87 3.37 -3.58
C GLU A 129 -21.73 2.82 -2.44
N LYS A 130 -21.72 3.45 -1.25
CA LYS A 130 -22.43 2.95 -0.05
C LYS A 130 -23.60 3.83 0.42
N GLU A 131 -23.98 4.85 -0.35
CA GLU A 131 -25.12 5.75 -0.03
C GLU A 131 -26.30 5.62 -1.01
N HIS A 132 -26.39 4.51 -1.75
CA HIS A 132 -27.58 4.21 -2.54
C HIS A 132 -27.94 2.73 -2.39
N ASP A 133 -28.55 2.39 -1.25
CA ASP A 133 -29.57 1.35 -1.06
C ASP A 133 -30.13 1.44 0.37
#